data_AF-A0ABD1NT32-F1
#
_entry.id   AF-A0ABD1NT32-F1
#
_cell.length_a   1.000
_cell.length_b   1.000
_cell.length_c   1.000
_cell.angle_alpha   90.00
_cell.angle_beta   90.00
_cell.angle_gamma   90.00
#
_symmetry.space_group_name_H-M   'P 1'
#
loop_
_entity.id
_entity.type
_entity.pdbx_description
1 polymer ?
#
loop_
_entity_poly.entity_id
_entity_poly.type
_entity_poly.pdbx_seq_one_letter_code
_entity_poly.pdbx_strand_id
1 'polypeptide(L)'
;MRGVTLGDAGEAHGGCRVPVGEAHGECRVPVGEALGECRVPVGEALGECRFPVGEALGECRVPVGEALGECRVPVGEALGECRVPVGEALGECRVPVGEALGECRVPVGEALGECRVPVGEALGECRVPVGEALGECRVPVGEALGECRVPVGEALGECRVPVGEALGECRVPVGEALGECRVPVGEALGECRVPVGEALGECRVPVGDTLGECRVPVGEALGECRVPVGEALGECRVPVGVGQSSLNDSTRVERELVLVKIPASVTSGQVFLLSSPVKT
;
A
#
# COMPACT_ATOMS: atom_id res chain seq x y z
N MET A 1 18.04 -11.13 28.11
CA MET A 1 16.68 -11.60 27.75
C MET A 1 16.87 -12.75 26.78
N ARG A 2 16.31 -13.93 27.06
CA ARG A 2 16.47 -15.11 26.20
C ARG A 2 15.51 -14.97 25.03
N GLY A 3 16.02 -14.96 23.80
CA GLY A 3 15.17 -15.05 22.61
C GLY A 3 14.36 -16.35 22.64
N VAL A 4 13.13 -16.29 22.13
CA VAL A 4 12.24 -17.45 21.98
C VAL A 4 12.29 -17.87 20.52
N THR A 5 13.03 -18.93 20.23
CA THR A 5 12.88 -19.68 18.98
C THR A 5 11.84 -20.77 19.21
N LEU A 6 10.61 -20.59 18.74
CA LEU A 6 9.69 -21.71 18.60
C LEU A 6 10.16 -22.54 17.41
N GLY A 7 10.21 -23.87 17.57
CA GLY A 7 10.84 -24.77 16.61
C GLY A 7 10.31 -24.61 15.18
N ASP A 8 11.20 -24.83 14.20
CA ASP A 8 10.88 -24.79 12.78
C ASP A 8 9.72 -25.73 12.47
N ALA A 9 8.61 -25.17 12.01
CA ALA A 9 7.56 -25.97 11.39
C ALA A 9 8.03 -26.28 9.96
N GLY A 10 8.84 -27.34 9.81
CA GLY A 10 9.47 -27.72 8.55
C GLY A 10 8.46 -27.99 7.43
N GLU A 11 7.96 -29.21 7.34
CA GLU A 11 6.92 -29.63 6.39
C GLU A 11 5.67 -30.08 7.17
N ALA A 12 4.52 -29.44 6.92
CA ALA A 12 3.25 -29.82 7.55
C ALA A 12 2.23 -30.28 6.50
N HIS A 13 1.90 -31.58 6.50
CA HIS A 13 0.83 -32.14 5.67
C HIS A 13 -0.48 -32.21 6.46
N GLY A 14 -1.45 -31.34 6.16
CA GLY A 14 -2.79 -31.34 6.79
C GLY A 14 -3.08 -30.16 7.72
N GLY A 15 -2.19 -29.17 7.74
CA GLY A 15 -2.35 -27.91 8.46
C GLY A 15 -1.22 -27.62 9.45
N CYS A 16 -0.71 -26.39 9.44
CA CYS A 16 0.30 -25.87 10.36
C CYS A 16 -0.37 -24.86 11.30
N ARG A 17 -0.19 -25.00 12.62
CA ARG A 17 -0.68 -24.01 13.59
C ARG A 17 0.38 -23.72 14.65
N VAL A 18 0.94 -22.51 14.62
CA VAL A 18 2.01 -22.09 15.53
C VAL A 18 1.57 -20.81 16.24
N PRO A 19 0.81 -20.92 17.34
CA PRO A 19 0.42 -19.75 18.11
C PRO A 19 1.59 -19.23 18.95
N VAL A 20 1.79 -17.92 18.89
CA VAL A 20 2.69 -17.16 19.75
C VAL A 20 1.83 -16.23 20.59
N GLY A 21 1.79 -16.45 21.90
CA GLY A 21 1.04 -15.57 22.81
C GLY A 21 1.76 -14.25 22.98
N GLU A 22 2.80 -14.26 23.80
CA GLU A 22 3.70 -13.14 24.04
C GLU A 22 5.13 -13.57 23.71
N ALA A 23 5.86 -12.74 22.97
CA ALA A 23 7.28 -12.96 22.69
C ALA A 23 8.10 -11.72 23.10
N HIS A 24 9.27 -11.96 23.72
CA HIS A 24 10.18 -10.89 24.14
C HIS A 24 11.60 -11.11 23.61
N GLY A 25 12.24 -10.01 23.21
CA GLY A 25 13.60 -10.02 22.67
C GLY A 25 13.62 -10.47 21.21
N GLU A 26 14.46 -11.44 20.88
CA GLU A 26 14.49 -12.03 19.54
C GLU A 26 13.52 -13.20 19.44
N CYS A 27 12.50 -13.09 18.59
CA CYS A 27 11.60 -14.19 18.28
C CYS A 27 11.72 -14.58 16.81
N ARG A 28 11.86 -15.88 16.55
CA ARG A 28 11.81 -16.41 15.19
C ARG A 28 10.93 -17.65 15.16
N VAL A 29 9.99 -17.65 14.23
CA VAL A 29 9.08 -18.77 13.99
C VAL A 29 9.02 -19.06 12.49
N PRO A 30 9.93 -19.90 11.98
CA PRO A 30 9.92 -20.27 10.58
C PRO A 30 8.89 -21.37 10.30
N VAL A 31 8.17 -21.19 9.19
CA VAL A 31 7.41 -22.24 8.52
C VAL A 31 8.06 -22.46 7.16
N GLY A 32 8.51 -23.69 6.89
CA GLY A 32 9.13 -24.05 5.62
C GLY A 32 8.07 -24.21 4.53
N GLU A 33 7.40 -25.36 4.54
CA GLU A 33 6.33 -25.71 3.62
C GLU A 33 5.06 -26.13 4.39
N ALA A 34 3.90 -25.62 3.98
CA ALA A 34 2.62 -26.01 4.56
C ALA A 34 1.60 -26.38 3.49
N LEU A 35 1.01 -27.58 3.59
CA LEU A 35 -0.13 -28.01 2.79
C LEU A 35 -1.43 -27.92 3.60
N GLY A 36 -2.44 -27.26 3.05
CA GLY A 36 -3.74 -27.01 3.67
C GLY A 36 -3.77 -25.65 4.36
N GLU A 37 -4.13 -25.63 5.65
CA GLU A 37 -4.23 -24.39 6.43
C GLU A 37 -2.96 -24.15 7.27
N CYS A 38 -2.22 -23.08 6.99
CA CYS A 38 -1.15 -22.56 7.83
C CYS A 38 -1.66 -21.35 8.64
N ARG A 39 -1.55 -21.40 9.97
CA ARG A 39 -1.91 -20.30 10.87
C ARG A 39 -0.82 -20.03 11.89
N VAL A 40 -0.24 -18.84 11.84
CA VAL A 40 0.77 -18.37 12.80
C VAL A 40 0.25 -17.13 13.52
N PRO A 41 -0.70 -17.26 14.46
CA PRO A 41 -1.20 -16.12 15.19
C PRO A 41 -0.19 -15.66 16.25
N VAL A 42 0.08 -14.36 16.27
CA VAL A 42 0.95 -13.68 17.23
C VAL A 42 0.09 -12.69 18.00
N GLY A 43 0.03 -12.83 19.33
CA GLY A 43 -0.67 -11.88 20.20
C GLY A 43 0.15 -10.59 20.33
N GLU A 44 1.20 -10.66 21.14
CA GLU A 44 2.11 -9.54 21.41
C GLU A 44 3.57 -9.93 21.07
N ALA A 45 4.26 -9.05 20.35
CA ALA A 45 5.65 -9.22 19.94
C ALA A 45 6.49 -8.02 20.40
N LEU A 46 7.44 -8.24 21.31
CA LEU A 46 8.29 -7.21 21.88
C LEU A 46 9.76 -7.43 21.52
N GLY A 47 10.37 -6.51 20.78
CA GLY A 47 11.77 -6.59 20.33
C GLY A 47 11.87 -6.89 18.84
N GLU A 48 12.73 -7.83 18.45
CA GLU A 48 12.94 -8.23 17.06
C GLU A 48 12.23 -9.57 16.77
N CYS A 49 11.11 -9.52 16.06
CA CYS A 49 10.31 -10.69 15.76
C CYS A 49 10.26 -10.98 14.24
N ARG A 50 10.48 -12.24 13.86
CA ARG A 50 10.43 -12.70 12.47
C ARG A 50 9.59 -13.95 12.32
N PHE A 51 8.62 -13.90 11.42
CA PHE A 51 7.68 -14.99 11.16
C PHE A 51 7.73 -15.39 9.67
N PRO A 52 8.86 -15.97 9.18
CA PRO A 52 8.97 -16.34 7.78
C PRO A 52 8.11 -17.55 7.45
N VAL A 53 7.36 -17.46 6.36
CA VAL A 53 6.69 -18.59 5.70
C VAL A 53 7.34 -18.76 4.34
N GLY A 54 7.90 -19.94 4.07
CA GLY A 54 8.52 -20.27 2.78
C GLY A 54 7.46 -20.45 1.70
N GLU A 55 6.81 -21.62 1.70
CA GLU A 55 5.76 -21.98 0.75
C GLU A 55 4.48 -22.40 1.48
N ALA A 56 3.33 -21.94 0.99
CA ALA A 56 2.03 -22.35 1.49
C ALA A 56 1.08 -22.73 0.35
N LEU A 57 0.57 -23.96 0.39
CA LEU A 57 -0.44 -24.47 -0.54
C LEU A 57 -1.79 -24.60 0.18
N GLY A 58 -2.71 -23.65 -0.04
CA GLY A 58 -4.02 -23.58 0.58
C GLY A 58 -4.28 -22.22 1.23
N GLU A 59 -4.54 -22.19 2.53
CA GLU A 59 -4.74 -20.95 3.28
C GLU A 59 -3.54 -20.66 4.18
N CYS A 60 -2.88 -19.52 4.00
CA CYS A 60 -1.85 -19.00 4.90
C CYS A 60 -2.41 -17.80 5.67
N ARG A 61 -2.36 -17.83 7.00
CA ARG A 61 -2.78 -16.72 7.86
C ARG A 61 -1.74 -16.43 8.93
N VAL A 62 -1.17 -15.23 8.92
CA VAL A 62 -0.20 -14.79 9.93
C VAL A 62 -0.70 -13.51 10.59
N PRO A 63 -1.71 -13.60 11.48
CA PRO A 63 -2.20 -12.42 12.18
C PRO A 63 -1.24 -12.01 13.29
N VAL A 64 -0.89 -10.74 13.33
CA VAL A 64 -0.13 -10.10 14.41
C VAL A 64 -1.04 -9.10 15.10
N GLY A 65 -1.27 -9.26 16.41
CA GLY A 65 -2.06 -8.34 17.21
C GLY A 65 -1.31 -7.03 17.43
N GLU A 66 -0.31 -7.07 18.29
CA GLU A 66 0.51 -5.93 18.66
C GLU A 66 2.01 -6.26 18.48
N ALA A 67 2.76 -5.32 17.93
CA ALA A 67 4.21 -5.43 17.80
C ALA A 67 4.92 -4.15 18.25
N LEU A 68 5.82 -4.24 19.24
CA LEU A 68 6.71 -3.16 19.66
C LEU A 68 8.16 -3.50 19.30
N GLY A 69 8.79 -2.71 18.43
CA GLY A 69 10.15 -2.92 17.95
C GLY A 69 10.20 -3.21 16.45
N GLU A 70 10.93 -4.25 16.04
CA GLU A 70 10.99 -4.71 14.65
C GLU A 70 10.13 -5.97 14.47
N CYS A 71 9.09 -5.90 13.64
CA CYS A 71 8.29 -7.04 13.23
C CYS A 71 8.46 -7.31 11.74
N ARG A 72 8.82 -8.55 11.38
CA ARG A 72 8.94 -8.98 9.98
C ARG A 72 8.13 -10.24 9.73
N VAL A 73 7.22 -10.20 8.76
CA VAL A 73 6.39 -11.33 8.36
C VAL A 73 6.58 -11.60 6.87
N PRO A 74 7.72 -12.18 6.45
CA PRO A 74 7.93 -12.51 5.06
C PRO A 74 7.16 -13.78 4.65
N VAL A 75 6.46 -13.71 3.53
CA VAL A 75 5.85 -14.86 2.86
C VAL A 75 6.55 -15.02 1.51
N GLY A 76 7.15 -16.18 1.25
CA GLY A 76 7.82 -16.47 -0.02
C GLY A 76 6.80 -16.69 -1.13
N GLU A 77 6.18 -17.87 -1.14
CA GLU A 77 5.18 -18.28 -2.13
C GLU A 77 3.89 -18.72 -1.44
N ALA A 78 2.75 -18.28 -1.97
CA ALA A 78 1.43 -18.71 -1.51
C ALA A 78 0.52 -19.06 -2.68
N LEU A 79 0.08 -20.32 -2.76
CA LEU A 79 -0.96 -20.77 -3.69
C LEU A 79 -2.28 -20.94 -2.94
N GLY A 80 -3.26 -20.10 -3.22
CA GLY A 80 -4.58 -20.08 -2.58
C GLY A 80 -4.87 -18.73 -1.92
N GLU A 81 -5.12 -18.72 -0.60
CA GLU A 81 -5.37 -17.50 0.16
C GLU A 81 -4.20 -17.18 1.10
N CYS A 82 -3.61 -15.99 0.98
CA CYS A 82 -2.62 -15.45 1.91
C CYS A 82 -3.22 -14.26 2.66
N ARG A 83 -3.23 -14.29 3.99
CA ARG A 83 -3.70 -13.19 4.83
C ARG A 83 -2.70 -12.87 5.94
N VAL A 84 -2.15 -11.66 5.93
CA VAL A 84 -1.19 -11.22 6.94
C VAL A 84 -1.69 -9.93 7.59
N PRO A 85 -2.69 -10.01 8.48
CA PRO A 85 -3.20 -8.83 9.17
C PRO A 85 -2.26 -8.43 10.31
N VAL A 86 -1.96 -7.14 10.40
CA VAL A 86 -1.24 -6.52 11.52
C VAL A 86 -2.19 -5.53 12.18
N GLY A 87 -2.46 -5.68 13.47
CA GLY A 87 -3.31 -4.78 14.25
C GLY A 87 -2.60 -3.46 14.51
N GLU A 88 -1.68 -3.47 15.47
CA GLU A 88 -0.89 -2.30 15.89
C GLU A 88 0.61 -2.59 15.80
N ALA A 89 1.37 -1.65 15.26
CA ALA A 89 2.83 -1.74 15.21
C ALA A 89 3.50 -0.43 15.66
N LEU A 90 4.33 -0.49 16.71
CA LEU A 90 5.20 0.60 17.13
C LEU A 90 6.65 0.27 16.79
N GLY A 91 7.29 1.03 15.90
CA GLY A 91 8.65 0.81 15.43
C GLY A 91 8.70 0.50 13.94
N GLU A 92 9.34 -0.62 13.55
CA GLU A 92 9.42 -1.07 12.16
C GLU A 92 8.53 -2.30 11.92
N CYS A 93 7.57 -2.19 11.00
CA CYS A 93 6.77 -3.31 10.51
C CYS A 93 7.11 -3.58 9.04
N ARG A 94 7.49 -4.82 8.72
CA ARG A 94 7.74 -5.25 7.33
C ARG A 94 7.00 -6.53 7.00
N VAL A 95 6.12 -6.47 6.01
CA VAL A 95 5.32 -7.63 5.58
C VAL A 95 5.53 -7.88 4.09
N PRO A 96 6.69 -8.43 3.68
CA PRO A 96 6.93 -8.74 2.28
C PRO A 96 6.21 -10.02 1.86
N VAL A 97 5.55 -9.97 0.71
CA VAL A 97 5.00 -11.14 0.01
C VAL A 97 5.73 -11.27 -1.32
N GLY A 98 6.37 -12.42 -1.56
CA GLY A 98 7.08 -12.70 -2.81
C GLY A 98 6.11 -12.94 -3.95
N GLU A 99 5.54 -14.13 -4.01
CA GLU A 99 4.58 -14.56 -5.04
C GLU A 99 3.27 -15.03 -4.39
N ALA A 100 2.14 -14.59 -4.94
CA ALA A 100 0.82 -15.04 -4.51
C ALA A 100 -0.06 -15.40 -5.70
N LEU A 101 -0.51 -16.66 -5.78
CA LEU A 101 -1.51 -17.11 -6.74
C LEU A 101 -2.85 -17.31 -6.02
N GLY A 102 -3.85 -16.48 -6.32
CA GLY A 102 -5.17 -16.50 -5.71
C GLY A 102 -5.50 -15.18 -5.03
N GLU A 103 -5.78 -15.20 -3.72
CA GLU A 103 -6.07 -14.00 -2.93
C GLU A 103 -4.93 -13.67 -1.97
N CYS A 104 -4.38 -12.46 -2.06
CA CYS A 104 -3.42 -11.90 -1.12
C CYS A 104 -4.04 -10.72 -0.39
N ARG A 105 -4.08 -10.75 0.96
CA ARG A 105 -4.57 -9.66 1.80
C ARG A 105 -3.60 -9.33 2.91
N VAL A 106 -3.08 -8.11 2.92
CA VAL A 106 -2.11 -7.66 3.94
C VAL A 106 -2.62 -6.38 4.59
N PRO A 107 -3.64 -6.47 5.47
CA PRO A 107 -4.15 -5.29 6.15
C PRO A 107 -3.24 -4.88 7.30
N VAL A 108 -2.97 -3.58 7.42
CA VAL A 108 -2.30 -2.97 8.57
C VAL A 108 -3.28 -1.98 9.20
N GLY A 109 -3.59 -2.14 10.49
CA GLY A 109 -4.48 -1.27 11.23
C GLY A 109 -3.81 0.08 11.53
N GLU A 110 -2.94 0.08 12.52
CA GLU A 110 -2.21 1.27 12.99
C GLU A 110 -0.70 1.00 12.98
N ALA A 111 0.07 1.96 12.46
CA ALA A 111 1.53 1.90 12.47
C ALA A 111 2.14 3.23 12.94
N LEU A 112 2.91 3.20 14.02
CA LEU A 112 3.76 4.30 14.49
C LEU A 112 5.23 3.98 14.17
N GLY A 113 5.83 4.68 13.21
CA GLY A 113 7.22 4.49 12.78
C GLY A 113 7.32 4.18 11.28
N GLU A 114 7.98 3.08 10.92
CA GLU A 114 8.11 2.62 9.54
C GLU A 114 7.22 1.41 9.27
N CYS A 115 6.31 1.53 8.29
CA CYS A 115 5.52 0.42 7.76
C CYS A 115 5.93 0.14 6.31
N ARG A 116 6.31 -1.09 5.99
CA ARG A 116 6.63 -1.53 4.63
C ARG A 116 5.91 -2.81 4.26
N VAL A 117 5.07 -2.76 3.24
CA VAL A 117 4.29 -3.91 2.79
C VAL A 117 4.54 -4.16 1.30
N PRO A 118 5.71 -4.69 0.92
CA PRO A 118 6.00 -4.99 -0.47
C PRO A 118 5.31 -6.27 -0.93
N VAL A 119 4.71 -6.24 -2.10
CA VAL A 119 4.20 -7.42 -2.82
C VAL A 119 4.97 -7.53 -4.13
N GLY A 120 5.62 -8.66 -4.37
CA GLY A 120 6.38 -8.93 -5.60
C GLY A 120 5.44 -9.17 -6.78
N GLU A 121 4.90 -10.38 -6.87
CA GLU A 121 3.99 -10.82 -7.92
C GLU A 121 2.67 -11.32 -7.32
N ALA A 122 1.55 -10.89 -7.87
CA ALA A 122 0.23 -11.36 -7.49
C ALA A 122 -0.63 -11.73 -8.71
N LEU A 123 -1.05 -12.99 -8.81
CA LEU A 123 -2.02 -13.44 -9.80
C LEU A 123 -3.37 -13.68 -9.11
N GLY A 124 -4.37 -12.86 -9.41
CA GLY A 124 -5.71 -12.92 -8.81
C GLY A 124 -6.08 -11.60 -8.12
N GLU A 125 -6.44 -11.66 -6.83
CA GLU A 125 -6.77 -10.48 -6.04
C GLU A 125 -5.66 -10.14 -5.05
N CYS A 126 -5.12 -8.92 -5.12
CA CYS A 126 -4.19 -8.36 -4.14
C CYS A 126 -4.84 -7.17 -3.42
N ARG A 127 -4.91 -7.21 -2.09
CA ARG A 127 -5.43 -6.13 -1.26
C ARG A 127 -4.48 -5.79 -0.13
N VAL A 128 -3.99 -4.56 -0.11
CA VAL A 128 -3.05 -4.10 0.92
C VAL A 128 -3.58 -2.83 1.58
N PRO A 129 -4.61 -2.94 2.45
CA PRO A 129 -5.16 -1.78 3.13
C PRO A 129 -4.27 -1.36 4.30
N VAL A 130 -4.02 -0.06 4.42
CA VAL A 130 -3.38 0.56 5.59
C VAL A 130 -4.38 1.53 6.20
N GLY A 131 -4.70 1.37 7.49
CA GLY A 131 -5.62 2.24 8.22
C GLY A 131 -4.98 3.58 8.53
N GLU A 132 -4.17 3.62 9.58
CA GLU A 132 -3.47 4.82 10.05
C GLU A 132 -1.95 4.58 10.09
N ALA A 133 -1.18 5.52 9.56
CA ALA A 133 0.28 5.47 9.61
C ALA A 133 0.87 6.82 10.05
N LEU A 134 1.65 6.81 11.13
CA LEU A 134 2.43 7.94 11.62
C LEU A 134 3.92 7.67 11.41
N GLY A 135 4.56 8.40 10.48
CA GLY A 135 5.95 8.21 10.08
C GLY A 135 6.09 7.90 8.60
N GLU A 136 6.71 6.78 8.25
CA GLU A 136 6.88 6.34 6.86
C GLU A 136 6.00 5.11 6.56
N CYS A 137 5.14 5.23 5.54
CA CYS A 137 4.37 4.12 4.99
C CYS A 137 4.81 3.86 3.54
N ARG A 138 5.22 2.62 3.24
CA ARG A 138 5.60 2.20 1.89
C ARG A 138 4.89 0.90 1.49
N VAL A 139 4.08 0.96 0.45
CA VAL A 139 3.32 -0.20 -0.03
C VAL A 139 3.61 -0.43 -1.51
N PRO A 140 4.79 -0.96 -1.86
CA PRO A 140 5.13 -1.23 -3.24
C PRO A 140 4.47 -2.54 -3.72
N VAL A 141 3.90 -2.50 -4.92
CA VAL A 141 3.42 -3.69 -5.63
C VAL A 141 4.22 -3.78 -6.94
N GLY A 142 4.88 -4.91 -7.17
CA GLY A 142 5.68 -5.15 -8.38
C GLY A 142 4.79 -5.40 -9.58
N GLU A 143 4.27 -6.61 -9.69
CA GLU A 143 3.38 -7.06 -10.77
C GLU A 143 2.07 -7.59 -10.20
N ALA A 144 0.95 -7.17 -10.80
CA ALA A 144 -0.37 -7.68 -10.45
C ALA A 144 -1.19 -8.04 -11.70
N LEU A 145 -1.59 -9.30 -11.82
CA LEU A 145 -2.54 -9.76 -12.84
C LEU A 145 -3.90 -10.03 -12.17
N GLY A 146 -4.92 -9.24 -12.48
CA GLY A 146 -6.26 -9.33 -11.91
C GLY A 146 -6.69 -8.04 -11.22
N GLU A 147 -7.04 -8.10 -9.93
CA GLU A 147 -7.43 -6.94 -9.14
C GLU A 147 -6.35 -6.57 -8.11
N CYS A 148 -5.82 -5.35 -8.17
CA CYS A 148 -4.94 -4.79 -7.16
C CYS A 148 -5.62 -3.62 -6.46
N ARG A 149 -5.71 -3.66 -5.12
CA ARG A 149 -6.27 -2.59 -4.30
C ARG A 149 -5.34 -2.23 -3.15
N VAL A 150 -4.86 -1.00 -3.12
CA VAL A 150 -3.95 -0.53 -2.07
C VAL A 150 -4.52 0.73 -1.42
N PRO A 151 -5.56 0.59 -0.58
CA PRO A 151 -6.14 1.73 0.10
C PRO A 151 -5.28 2.17 1.29
N VAL A 152 -5.03 3.46 1.42
CA VAL A 152 -4.43 4.07 2.60
C VAL A 152 -5.45 5.04 3.19
N GLY A 153 -5.80 4.86 4.48
CA GLY A 153 -6.75 5.70 5.19
C GLY A 153 -6.16 7.06 5.52
N GLU A 154 -5.37 7.12 6.59
CA GLU A 154 -4.69 8.33 7.07
C GLU A 154 -3.18 8.10 7.14
N ALA A 155 -2.41 9.06 6.63
CA ALA A 155 -0.95 9.04 6.73
C ALA A 155 -0.40 10.40 7.18
N LEU A 156 0.26 10.45 8.34
CA LEU A 156 1.05 11.60 8.78
C LEU A 156 2.53 11.31 8.57
N GLY A 157 3.19 12.04 7.67
CA GLY A 157 4.60 11.88 7.31
C GLY A 157 4.80 11.57 5.83
N GLU A 158 5.52 10.49 5.51
CA GLU A 158 5.74 10.04 4.13
C GLU A 158 4.87 8.82 3.80
N CYS A 159 4.06 8.92 2.75
CA CYS A 159 3.29 7.82 2.19
C CYS A 159 3.75 7.56 0.75
N ARG A 160 4.19 6.33 0.45
CA ARG A 160 4.61 5.91 -0.89
C ARG A 160 3.92 4.62 -1.29
N VAL A 161 3.13 4.66 -2.36
CA VAL A 161 2.39 3.50 -2.85
C VAL A 161 2.72 3.27 -4.32
N PRO A 162 3.93 2.77 -4.64
CA PRO A 162 4.30 2.50 -6.02
C PRO A 162 3.65 1.20 -6.52
N VAL A 163 3.09 1.23 -7.72
CA VAL A 163 2.63 0.04 -8.45
C VAL A 163 3.45 -0.05 -9.74
N GLY A 164 4.15 -1.16 -9.97
CA GLY A 164 4.97 -1.38 -11.15
C GLY A 164 4.12 -1.65 -12.38
N GLU A 165 3.65 -2.88 -12.53
CA GLU A 165 2.80 -3.32 -13.64
C GLU A 165 1.47 -3.87 -13.12
N ALA A 166 0.36 -3.46 -13.75
CA ALA A 166 -0.96 -3.95 -13.43
C ALA A 166 -1.73 -4.34 -14.70
N LEU A 167 -2.13 -5.61 -14.81
CA LEU A 167 -3.05 -6.10 -15.85
C LEU A 167 -4.41 -6.39 -15.23
N GLY A 168 -5.42 -5.59 -15.55
CA GLY A 168 -6.77 -5.71 -15.00
C GLY A 168 -7.22 -4.42 -14.30
N GLU A 169 -7.64 -4.53 -13.04
CA GLU A 169 -8.06 -3.38 -12.23
C GLU A 169 -7.01 -3.01 -11.19
N CYS A 170 -6.54 -1.76 -11.20
CA CYS A 170 -5.67 -1.20 -10.19
C CYS A 170 -6.39 -0.04 -9.48
N ARG A 171 -6.51 -0.09 -8.15
CA ARG A 171 -7.09 0.97 -7.33
C ARG A 171 -6.19 1.33 -6.16
N VAL A 172 -5.72 2.56 -6.13
CA VAL A 172 -4.84 3.06 -5.06
C VAL A 172 -5.47 4.29 -4.42
N PRO A 173 -6.53 4.13 -3.60
CA PRO A 173 -7.14 5.26 -2.92
C PRO A 173 -6.29 5.69 -1.72
N VAL A 174 -6.06 6.99 -1.59
CA VAL A 174 -5.47 7.60 -0.40
C VAL A 174 -6.53 8.53 0.19
N GLY A 175 -6.91 8.33 1.45
CA GLY A 175 -7.90 9.14 2.16
C GLY A 175 -7.34 10.51 2.51
N GLU A 176 -6.56 10.58 3.57
CA GLU A 176 -5.91 11.80 4.06
C GLU A 176 -4.39 11.61 4.14
N ALA A 177 -3.64 12.55 3.60
CA ALA A 177 -2.18 12.56 3.68
C ALA A 177 -1.67 13.92 4.13
N LEU A 178 -0.93 13.93 5.23
CA LEU A 178 -0.27 15.09 5.82
C LEU A 178 1.24 14.92 5.72
N GLY A 179 1.89 15.65 4.83
CA GLY A 179 3.32 15.54 4.53
C GLY A 179 3.59 15.25 3.05
N GLU A 180 4.31 14.17 2.75
CA GLU A 180 4.60 13.75 1.38
C GLU A 180 3.76 12.51 1.00
N CYS A 181 2.96 12.62 -0.05
CA CYS A 181 2.25 11.50 -0.67
C CYS A 181 2.77 11.26 -2.08
N ARG A 182 3.24 10.03 -2.37
CA ARG A 182 3.69 9.62 -3.70
C ARG A 182 3.01 8.32 -4.12
N VAL A 183 2.24 8.37 -5.20
CA VAL A 183 1.54 7.21 -5.73
C VAL A 183 1.91 6.99 -7.19
N PRO A 184 3.14 6.51 -7.47
CA PRO A 184 3.54 6.23 -8.85
C PRO A 184 2.89 4.94 -9.33
N VAL A 185 2.33 4.97 -10.54
CA VAL A 185 1.86 3.77 -11.25
C VAL A 185 2.69 3.68 -12.54
N GLY A 186 3.38 2.56 -12.77
CA GLY A 186 4.24 2.34 -13.92
C GLY A 186 3.44 2.07 -15.19
N GLU A 187 3.10 0.81 -15.43
CA GLU A 187 2.27 0.38 -16.56
C GLU A 187 0.93 -0.17 -16.08
N ALA A 188 -0.16 0.23 -16.73
CA ALA A 188 -1.48 -0.32 -16.44
C ALA A 188 -2.24 -0.67 -17.74
N LEU A 189 -2.57 -1.95 -17.93
CA LEU A 189 -3.49 -2.39 -18.97
C LEU A 189 -4.83 -2.74 -18.33
N GLY A 190 -5.87 -1.93 -18.58
CA GLY A 190 -7.20 -2.09 -18.01
C GLY A 190 -7.71 -0.81 -17.33
N GLU A 191 -8.24 -0.93 -16.11
CA GLU A 191 -8.71 0.20 -15.32
C GLU A 191 -7.72 0.59 -14.22
N CYS A 192 -7.25 1.83 -14.23
CA CYS A 192 -6.42 2.40 -13.18
C CYS A 192 -7.17 3.55 -12.47
N ARG A 193 -7.30 3.48 -11.15
CA ARG A 193 -7.92 4.54 -10.34
C ARG A 193 -7.05 4.90 -9.15
N VAL A 194 -6.61 6.15 -9.10
CA VAL A 194 -5.77 6.66 -8.01
C VAL A 194 -6.44 7.89 -7.38
N PRO A 195 -7.52 7.70 -6.61
CA PRO A 195 -8.16 8.81 -5.93
C PRO A 195 -7.34 9.22 -4.71
N VAL A 196 -7.09 10.53 -4.56
CA VAL A 196 -6.52 11.13 -3.35
C VAL A 196 -7.58 12.05 -2.76
N GLY A 197 -8.01 11.82 -1.52
CA GLY A 197 -9.04 12.59 -0.83
C GLY A 197 -8.53 13.98 -0.46
N GLU A 198 -7.77 14.06 0.62
CA GLU A 198 -7.16 15.29 1.12
C GLU A 198 -5.64 15.11 1.20
N ALA A 199 -4.90 16.10 0.70
CA ALA A 199 -3.44 16.12 0.75
C ALA A 199 -2.95 17.48 1.22
N LEU A 200 -2.32 17.51 2.39
CA LEU A 200 -1.68 18.67 3.00
C LEU A 200 -0.16 18.51 2.88
N GLY A 201 0.49 19.26 2.01
CA GLY A 201 1.92 19.16 1.71
C GLY A 201 2.23 18.85 0.24
N GLU A 202 3.10 17.87 -0.03
CA GLU A 202 3.44 17.47 -1.39
C GLU A 202 2.67 16.21 -1.80
N CYS A 203 1.91 16.28 -2.89
CA CYS A 203 1.24 15.14 -3.50
C CYS A 203 1.77 14.92 -4.92
N ARG A 204 2.29 13.73 -5.20
CA ARG A 204 2.75 13.33 -6.54
C ARG A 204 2.12 12.02 -6.96
N VAL A 205 1.37 12.04 -8.05
CA VAL A 205 0.71 10.85 -8.61
C VAL A 205 1.15 10.67 -10.06
N PRO A 206 2.41 10.27 -10.31
CA PRO A 206 2.85 10.01 -11.66
C PRO A 206 2.23 8.70 -12.15
N VAL A 207 1.55 8.75 -13.27
CA VAL A 207 1.07 7.55 -13.97
C VAL A 207 1.89 7.42 -15.25
N GLY A 208 2.52 6.28 -15.47
CA GLY A 208 3.23 5.98 -16.70
C GLY A 208 2.26 5.61 -17.82
N ASP A 209 2.53 4.51 -18.49
CA ASP A 209 1.81 4.12 -19.69
C ASP A 209 0.52 3.38 -19.34
N THR A 210 -0.58 3.77 -19.97
CA THR A 210 -1.91 3.23 -19.70
C THR A 210 -2.61 2.83 -20.99
N LEU A 211 -3.15 1.61 -21.03
CA LEU A 211 -4.03 1.12 -22.08
C LEU A 211 -5.39 0.81 -21.45
N GLY A 212 -6.37 1.70 -21.63
CA GLY A 212 -7.70 1.57 -21.03
C GLY A 212 -8.18 2.84 -20.32
N GLU A 213 -8.82 2.70 -19.16
CA GLU A 213 -9.33 3.84 -18.39
C GLU A 213 -8.37 4.20 -17.25
N CYS A 214 -7.96 5.46 -17.17
CA CYS A 214 -7.21 5.99 -16.03
C CYS A 214 -7.96 7.16 -15.39
N ARG A 215 -8.14 7.11 -14.07
CA ARG A 215 -8.78 8.18 -13.29
C ARG A 215 -7.93 8.53 -12.07
N VAL A 216 -7.48 9.78 -12.00
CA VAL A 216 -6.69 10.27 -10.88
C VAL A 216 -7.39 11.50 -10.28
N PRO A 217 -8.52 11.32 -9.55
CA PRO A 217 -9.17 12.42 -8.89
C PRO A 217 -8.38 12.81 -7.63
N VAL A 218 -8.05 14.09 -7.49
CA VAL A 218 -7.48 14.66 -6.27
C VAL A 218 -8.51 15.62 -5.69
N GLY A 219 -9.00 15.34 -4.49
CA GLY A 219 -10.08 16.06 -3.83
C GLY A 219 -9.67 17.46 -3.39
N GLU A 220 -9.02 17.58 -2.24
CA GLU A 220 -8.47 18.84 -1.73
C GLU A 220 -6.95 18.72 -1.57
N ALA A 221 -6.20 19.47 -2.40
CA ALA A 221 -4.77 19.61 -2.24
C ALA A 221 -4.42 21.00 -1.67
N LEU A 222 -3.80 21.00 -0.50
CA LEU A 222 -3.26 22.17 0.20
C LEU A 222 -1.73 22.07 0.22
N GLY A 223 -1.10 22.50 -0.87
CA GLY A 223 0.34 22.42 -1.09
C GLY A 223 0.68 22.19 -2.57
N GLU A 224 1.78 21.49 -2.86
CA GLU A 224 2.15 21.15 -4.24
C GLU A 224 1.47 19.85 -4.67
N CYS A 225 0.65 19.89 -5.72
CA CYS A 225 0.11 18.69 -6.35
C CYS A 225 0.64 18.54 -7.78
N ARG A 226 1.20 17.36 -8.09
CA ARG A 226 1.68 17.02 -9.43
C ARG A 226 1.14 15.67 -9.88
N VAL A 227 0.45 15.67 -11.01
CA VAL A 227 -0.10 14.45 -11.62
C VAL A 227 0.38 14.37 -13.07
N PRO A 228 1.65 13.98 -13.31
CA PRO A 228 2.10 13.72 -14.67
C PRO A 228 1.51 12.40 -15.16
N VAL A 229 1.03 12.38 -16.39
CA VAL A 229 0.55 11.17 -17.05
C VAL A 229 1.41 10.91 -18.28
N GLY A 230 1.90 9.67 -18.42
CA GLY A 230 2.66 9.15 -19.54
C GLY A 230 1.79 8.95 -20.79
N GLU A 231 2.08 7.90 -21.57
CA GLU A 231 1.27 7.60 -22.75
C GLU A 231 -0.08 7.00 -22.33
N ALA A 232 -1.15 7.51 -22.95
CA ALA A 232 -2.51 7.09 -22.64
C ALA A 232 -3.23 6.67 -23.92
N LEU A 233 -3.39 5.36 -24.08
CA LEU A 233 -4.19 4.75 -25.13
C LEU A 233 -5.56 4.37 -24.54
N GLY A 234 -6.41 5.38 -24.37
CA GLY A 234 -7.76 5.25 -23.81
C GLY A 234 -8.30 6.55 -23.20
N GLU A 235 -9.14 6.46 -22.16
CA GLU A 235 -9.67 7.64 -21.46
C GLU A 235 -8.88 7.94 -20.19
N CYS A 236 -8.25 9.11 -20.13
CA CYS A 236 -7.60 9.62 -18.92
C CYS A 236 -8.32 10.86 -18.37
N ARG A 237 -8.67 10.82 -17.08
CA ARG A 237 -9.32 11.92 -16.36
C ARG A 237 -8.58 12.26 -15.07
N VAL A 238 -8.20 13.52 -14.94
CA VAL A 238 -7.50 14.04 -13.76
C VAL A 238 -8.24 15.29 -13.27
N PRO A 239 -9.32 15.14 -12.48
CA PRO A 239 -9.92 16.26 -11.79
C PRO A 239 -9.11 16.58 -10.54
N VAL A 240 -8.71 17.84 -10.37
CA VAL A 240 -8.03 18.31 -9.15
C VAL A 240 -8.83 19.45 -8.53
N GLY A 241 -9.19 19.32 -7.26
CA GLY A 241 -9.69 20.42 -6.44
C GLY A 241 -8.54 21.06 -5.66
N VAL A 242 -8.37 22.38 -5.84
CA VAL A 242 -7.38 23.18 -5.11
C VAL A 242 -8.07 23.98 -4.01
N GLY A 243 -7.67 23.75 -2.76
CA GLY A 243 -8.05 24.58 -1.62
C GLY A 243 -7.11 25.78 -1.52
N GLN A 244 -7.63 27.01 -1.50
CA GLN A 244 -6.80 28.19 -1.19
C GLN A 244 -6.82 28.43 0.33
N SER A 245 -5.66 28.43 0.99
CA SER A 245 -5.51 28.94 2.35
C SER A 245 -5.15 30.44 2.33
N SER A 246 -5.88 31.20 3.14
CA SER A 246 -6.05 32.66 3.14
C SER A 246 -4.85 33.49 3.61
N LEU A 247 -4.64 34.67 3.01
CA LEU A 247 -4.13 35.87 3.69
C LEU A 247 -4.99 37.10 3.28
N ASN A 248 -5.88 37.50 4.20
CA ASN A 248 -6.64 38.76 4.34
C ASN A 248 -7.13 39.50 3.08
N ASP A 249 -8.45 39.49 2.83
CA ASP A 249 -9.39 40.63 2.93
C ASP A 249 -10.69 40.33 2.12
N SER A 250 -11.81 40.20 2.84
CA SER A 250 -13.21 40.40 2.39
C SER A 250 -13.73 39.85 1.03
N THR A 251 -13.21 38.76 0.46
CA THR A 251 -13.79 38.18 -0.78
C THR A 251 -14.09 36.69 -0.71
N ARG A 252 -15.26 36.36 -1.27
CA ARG A 252 -16.00 35.08 -1.30
C ARG A 252 -15.17 33.91 -1.86
N VAL A 253 -15.23 32.76 -1.18
CA VAL A 253 -14.59 31.49 -1.58
C VAL A 253 -15.25 30.94 -2.85
N GLU A 254 -14.49 30.77 -3.93
CA GLU A 254 -14.92 29.98 -5.11
C GLU A 254 -13.98 28.78 -5.30
N ARG A 255 -14.58 27.59 -5.47
CA ARG A 255 -13.89 26.32 -5.74
C ARG A 255 -13.48 26.30 -7.22
N GLU A 256 -12.19 26.13 -7.51
CA GLU A 256 -11.71 25.97 -8.89
C GLU A 256 -11.49 24.48 -9.18
N LEU A 257 -12.38 23.89 -9.99
CA LEU A 257 -12.27 22.50 -10.44
C LEU A 257 -11.55 22.48 -11.79
N VAL A 258 -10.31 21.97 -11.84
CA VAL A 258 -9.59 21.80 -13.11
C VAL A 258 -9.89 20.42 -13.66
N LEU A 259 -10.69 20.35 -14.74
CA LEU A 259 -10.98 19.10 -15.44
C LEU A 259 -10.10 18.98 -16.68
N VAL A 260 -9.14 18.06 -16.65
CA VAL A 260 -8.34 17.70 -17.83
C VAL A 260 -8.92 16.42 -18.43
N LYS A 261 -9.36 16.51 -19.70
CA LYS A 261 -9.73 15.35 -20.51
C LYS A 261 -8.67 15.13 -21.58
N ILE A 262 -7.94 14.03 -21.49
CA ILE A 262 -6.90 13.67 -22.48
C ILE A 262 -7.54 12.73 -23.51
N PRO A 263 -7.67 13.12 -24.80
CA PRO A 263 -8.20 12.24 -25.84
C PRO A 263 -7.19 11.14 -26.23
N ALA A 264 -7.70 10.03 -26.78
CA ALA A 264 -7.02 8.74 -27.03
C ALA A 264 -5.79 8.72 -27.97
N SER A 265 -5.21 9.88 -28.31
CA SER A 265 -4.12 9.99 -29.29
C SER A 265 -3.02 10.98 -28.90
N VAL A 266 -2.80 11.23 -27.61
CA VAL A 266 -1.78 12.18 -27.15
C VAL A 266 -0.49 11.44 -26.80
N THR A 267 0.54 11.65 -27.61
CA THR A 267 1.92 11.23 -27.37
C THR A 267 2.66 12.30 -26.54
N SER A 268 2.99 11.94 -25.30
CA SER A 268 3.93 12.58 -24.37
C SER A 268 3.58 13.94 -23.73
N GLY A 269 3.66 13.98 -22.39
CA GLY A 269 4.26 15.11 -21.66
C GLY A 269 3.35 16.17 -21.04
N GLN A 270 2.16 15.84 -20.51
CA GLN A 270 1.39 16.81 -19.73
C GLN A 270 1.79 16.77 -18.24
N VAL A 271 2.56 17.77 -17.80
CA VAL A 271 2.79 18.04 -16.38
C VAL A 271 1.76 19.07 -15.92
N PHE A 272 0.79 18.65 -15.11
CA PHE A 272 -0.09 19.58 -14.41
C PHE A 272 0.60 20.05 -13.14
N LEU A 273 1.18 21.25 -13.21
CA LEU A 273 1.68 21.97 -12.04
C LEU A 273 0.56 22.88 -11.53
N LEU A 274 -0.06 22.50 -10.42
CA LEU A 274 -0.93 23.39 -9.67
C LEU A 274 -0.12 23.88 -8.46
N SER A 275 0.49 25.05 -8.60
CA SER A 275 1.19 25.74 -7.52
C SER A 275 0.34 26.94 -7.08
N SER A 276 0.08 27.05 -5.78
CA SER A 276 -0.45 28.28 -5.19
C SER A 276 0.50 29.45 -5.52
N PRO A 277 0.02 30.58 -6.07
CA PRO A 277 0.87 31.75 -6.21
C PRO A 277 1.18 32.28 -4.81
N VAL A 278 2.44 32.13 -4.37
CA VAL A 278 2.97 32.86 -3.22
C VAL A 278 2.96 34.34 -3.59
N LYS A 279 1.91 35.07 -3.21
CA LYS A 279 1.94 36.54 -3.24
C LYS A 279 2.83 37.00 -2.09
N THR A 280 4.00 37.51 -2.46
CA THR A 280 4.89 38.32 -1.61
C THR A 280 4.17 39.53 -1.03
#